data_AF-A0A941N0S2-F1
#
_entry.id   AF-A0A941N0S2-F1
#
_cell.length_a   1.000
_cell.length_b   1.000
_cell.length_c   1.000
_cell.angle_alpha   90.00
_cell.angle_beta   90.00
_cell.angle_gamma   90.00
#
_symmetry.space_group_name_H-M   'P 1'
#
loop_
_entity.id
_entity.type
_entity.pdbx_description
1 polymer ?
#
loop_
_entity_poly.entity_id
_entity_poly.type
_entity_poly.pdbx_seq_one_letter_code
_entity_poly.pdbx_strand_id
1 'polypeptide(L)'
;MQTLPALSILNPESCEGCGLCCEGIGSPVVLLVSRSEWETVHPFRFPGMPAELIQEIDDNFGGLFRGQEPQERCLWFDATNRRCRHYEWRPQVCRDYELAGRACLLRRDEYRQQIASQ
;
A
#
# COMPACT_ATOMS: atom_id res chain seq x y z
N MET A 1 -20.83 -11.17 9.50
CA MET A 1 -21.20 -9.94 8.76
C MET A 1 -20.39 -8.81 9.37
N GLN A 2 -19.28 -8.41 8.73
CA GLN A 2 -18.48 -7.28 9.21
C GLN A 2 -19.13 -6.00 8.68
N THR A 3 -19.64 -5.17 9.59
CA THR A 3 -20.18 -3.86 9.25
C THR A 3 -19.02 -2.98 8.78
N LEU A 4 -18.89 -2.79 7.47
CA LEU A 4 -17.91 -1.87 6.91
C LEU A 4 -18.23 -0.46 7.42
N PRO A 5 -17.31 0.21 8.14
CA PRO A 5 -17.61 1.53 8.67
C PRO A 5 -17.83 2.50 7.51
N ALA A 6 -18.90 3.29 7.59
CA ALA A 6 -19.12 4.41 6.69
C ALA A 6 -17.87 5.30 6.73
N LEU A 7 -17.15 5.40 5.61
CA LEU A 7 -16.00 6.28 5.50
C LEU A 7 -16.47 7.71 5.80
N SER A 8 -15.89 8.33 6.82
CA SER A 8 -16.03 9.76 7.04
C SER A 8 -15.68 10.50 5.74
N ILE A 9 -16.48 11.51 5.37
CA ILE A 9 -16.20 12.36 4.20
C ILE A 9 -14.85 13.03 4.46
N LEU A 10 -13.80 12.49 3.87
CA LEU A 10 -12.47 13.06 3.98
C LEU A 10 -12.39 14.34 3.17
N ASN A 11 -11.71 15.32 3.77
CA ASN A 11 -11.15 16.44 3.04
C ASN A 11 -10.32 15.86 1.86
N PRO A 12 -10.61 16.23 0.59
CA PRO A 12 -9.84 15.78 -0.56
C PRO A 12 -8.33 16.07 -0.44
N GLU A 13 -7.93 16.97 0.45
CA GLU A 13 -6.53 17.29 0.75
C GLU A 13 -5.88 16.39 1.82
N SER A 14 -6.61 15.42 2.39
CA SER A 14 -6.11 14.56 3.48
C SER A 14 -6.33 13.07 3.21
N CYS A 15 -5.28 12.27 3.42
CA CYS A 15 -5.30 10.81 3.29
C CYS A 15 -5.67 10.08 4.59
N GLU A 16 -5.97 10.79 5.68
CA GLU A 16 -6.14 10.19 7.01
C GLU A 16 -7.41 9.34 7.09
N GLY A 17 -7.27 8.04 7.38
CA GLY A 17 -8.42 7.20 7.76
C GLY A 17 -9.24 6.57 6.62
N CYS A 18 -8.90 6.74 5.34
CA CYS A 18 -9.54 5.94 4.26
C CYS A 18 -8.78 4.66 3.90
N GLY A 19 -7.45 4.73 3.75
CA GLY A 19 -6.62 3.57 3.43
C GLY A 19 -6.89 2.90 2.07
N LEU A 20 -7.78 3.45 1.23
CA LEU A 20 -8.30 2.78 0.03
C LEU A 20 -7.23 2.49 -1.02
N CYS A 21 -6.19 3.33 -1.12
CA CYS A 21 -5.05 3.05 -1.99
C CYS A 21 -4.28 1.82 -1.48
N CYS A 22 -3.97 1.75 -0.17
CA CYS A 22 -3.30 0.62 0.45
C CYS A 22 -4.13 -0.69 0.41
N GLU A 23 -5.46 -0.58 0.35
CA GLU A 23 -6.35 -1.73 0.25
C GLU A 23 -6.60 -2.19 -1.20
N GLY A 24 -6.51 -1.28 -2.17
CA GLY A 24 -7.03 -1.51 -3.52
C GLY A 24 -6.01 -1.69 -4.64
N ILE A 25 -4.75 -1.29 -4.45
CA ILE A 25 -3.73 -1.30 -5.52
C ILE A 25 -2.72 -2.45 -5.38
N GLY A 26 -3.01 -3.42 -4.50
CA GLY A 26 -2.06 -4.45 -4.10
C GLY A 26 -0.99 -3.92 -3.15
N SER A 27 0.22 -4.49 -3.20
CA SER A 27 1.35 -4.06 -2.37
C SER A 27 2.52 -3.52 -3.21
N PRO A 28 2.55 -2.21 -3.51
CA PRO A 28 3.69 -1.59 -4.20
C PRO A 28 5.03 -1.73 -3.45
N VAL A 29 4.99 -2.10 -2.17
CA VAL A 29 6.16 -2.43 -1.35
C VAL A 29 6.97 -3.59 -1.96
N VAL A 30 6.34 -4.45 -2.80
CA VAL A 30 7.04 -5.50 -3.54
C VAL A 30 8.16 -4.97 -4.44
N LEU A 31 8.09 -3.71 -4.88
CA LEU A 31 9.15 -3.08 -5.66
C LEU A 31 10.45 -2.90 -4.87
N LEU A 32 10.39 -3.04 -3.55
CA LEU A 32 11.50 -2.87 -2.62
C LEU A 32 12.11 -4.21 -2.16
N VAL A 33 11.67 -5.35 -2.69
CA VAL A 33 12.16 -6.69 -2.31
C VAL A 33 13.58 -6.92 -2.83
N SER A 34 14.47 -7.44 -2.00
CA SER A 34 15.84 -7.78 -2.39
C SER A 34 15.86 -8.80 -3.53
N ARG A 35 16.76 -8.60 -4.50
CA ARG A 35 17.00 -9.55 -5.59
C ARG A 35 18.49 -9.82 -5.71
N SER A 36 18.84 -11.07 -6.00
CA SER A 36 20.24 -11.50 -6.15
C SER A 36 20.97 -10.82 -7.31
N GLU A 37 20.22 -10.28 -8.28
CA GLU A 37 20.74 -9.53 -9.43
C GLU A 37 21.22 -8.11 -9.10
N TRP A 38 21.03 -7.63 -7.86
CA TRP A 38 21.47 -6.31 -7.43
C TRP A 38 22.66 -6.43 -6.49
N GLU A 39 23.87 -6.27 -7.03
CA GLU A 39 25.13 -6.57 -6.33
C GLU A 39 25.53 -5.53 -5.27
N THR A 40 24.92 -4.34 -5.22
CA THR A 40 25.40 -3.24 -4.35
C THR A 40 24.30 -2.39 -3.73
N VAL A 41 23.47 -1.71 -4.54
CA VAL A 41 22.43 -0.82 -4.05
C VAL A 41 21.12 -1.15 -4.72
N HIS A 42 20.08 -1.36 -3.91
CA HIS A 42 18.75 -1.61 -4.42
C HIS A 42 18.20 -0.32 -5.09
N PRO A 43 17.81 -0.36 -6.38
CA PRO A 43 17.52 0.85 -7.17
C PRO A 43 16.32 1.66 -6.67
N PHE A 44 15.34 1.01 -6.05
CA PHE A 44 14.12 1.66 -5.54
C PHE A 44 14.10 1.90 -4.03
N ARG A 45 15.13 1.48 -3.27
CA ARG A 45 15.18 1.73 -1.82
C ARG A 45 15.76 3.11 -1.56
N PHE A 46 15.18 3.80 -0.58
CA PHE A 46 15.72 5.07 -0.12
C PHE A 46 17.02 4.85 0.67
N PRO A 47 18.00 5.75 0.55
CA PRO A 47 19.14 5.77 1.46
C PRO A 47 18.67 5.83 2.92
N GLY A 48 19.29 5.01 3.78
CA GLY A 48 18.97 4.98 5.20
C GLY A 48 17.69 4.23 5.59
N MET A 49 17.07 3.49 4.66
CA MET A 49 15.96 2.60 5.01
C MET A 49 16.38 1.61 6.11
N PRO A 50 15.62 1.51 7.22
CA PRO A 50 15.97 0.62 8.33
C PRO A 50 16.07 -0.84 7.90
N ALA A 51 17.04 -1.56 8.46
CA ALA A 51 17.27 -2.96 8.16
C ALA A 51 16.07 -3.84 8.53
N GLU A 52 15.31 -3.47 9.57
CA GLU A 52 14.11 -4.21 9.97
C GLU A 52 13.00 -4.11 8.93
N LEU A 53 12.84 -2.95 8.27
CA LEU A 53 11.88 -2.80 7.18
C LEU A 53 12.31 -3.61 5.96
N ILE A 54 13.60 -3.62 5.64
CA ILE A 54 14.15 -4.43 4.56
C ILE A 54 13.84 -5.92 4.81
N GLN A 55 14.08 -6.40 6.03
CA GLN A 55 13.78 -7.79 6.39
C GLN A 55 12.29 -8.09 6.31
N GLU A 56 11.42 -7.20 6.83
CA GLU A 56 9.96 -7.37 6.74
C GLU A 56 9.50 -7.54 5.28
N ILE A 57 10.03 -6.72 4.36
CA ILE A 57 9.72 -6.77 2.93
C ILE A 57 10.16 -8.11 2.33
N ASP A 58 11.41 -8.51 2.60
CA ASP A 58 12.00 -9.72 2.03
C ASP A 58 11.30 -10.99 2.51
N ASP A 59 10.93 -11.05 3.79
CA ASP A 59 10.17 -12.17 4.37
C ASP A 59 8.78 -12.31 3.73
N ASN A 60 8.16 -11.19 3.37
CA ASN A 60 6.80 -11.15 2.85
C ASN A 60 6.70 -11.32 1.33
N PHE A 61 7.77 -11.02 0.58
CA PHE A 61 7.75 -11.02 -0.88
C PHE A 61 8.79 -11.95 -1.53
N GLY A 62 9.79 -12.44 -0.79
CA GLY A 62 10.81 -13.34 -1.32
C GLY A 62 10.24 -14.67 -1.85
N GLY A 63 9.05 -15.07 -1.38
CA GLY A 63 8.32 -16.23 -1.85
C GLY A 63 7.64 -16.06 -3.21
N LEU A 64 7.35 -14.83 -3.66
CA LEU A 64 6.69 -14.58 -4.95
C LEU A 64 7.54 -15.08 -6.14
N PHE A 65 8.86 -14.99 -6.04
CA PHE A 65 9.80 -15.54 -7.03
C PHE A 65 9.73 -17.07 -7.13
N ARG A 66 9.13 -17.74 -6.15
CA ARG A 66 8.93 -19.19 -6.11
C ARG A 66 7.48 -19.58 -6.44
N GLY A 67 6.68 -18.64 -6.94
CA GLY A 67 5.28 -18.87 -7.32
C GLY A 67 4.27 -18.75 -6.19
N GLN A 68 4.60 -18.07 -5.08
CA GLN A 68 3.58 -17.71 -4.09
C GLN A 68 2.65 -16.62 -4.66
N GLU A 69 1.39 -16.65 -4.23
CA GLU A 69 0.38 -15.66 -4.64
C GLU A 69 0.63 -14.29 -3.99
N PRO A 70 0.33 -13.19 -4.69
CA PRO A 70 0.45 -11.85 -4.14
C PRO A 70 -0.55 -11.63 -3.01
N GLN A 71 -0.18 -10.74 -2.08
CA GLN A 71 -1.07 -10.32 -1.00
C GLN A 71 -2.23 -9.49 -1.56
N GLU A 72 -3.45 -9.73 -1.08
CA GLU A 72 -4.65 -8.98 -1.48
C GLU A 72 -4.60 -7.50 -1.08
N ARG A 73 -3.85 -7.18 -0.02
CA ARG A 73 -3.68 -5.83 0.52
C ARG A 73 -2.20 -5.48 0.61
N CYS A 74 -1.90 -4.19 0.67
CA CYS A 74 -0.54 -3.73 0.88
C CYS A 74 0.03 -4.25 2.22
N LEU A 75 1.28 -4.72 2.20
CA LEU A 75 2.00 -5.16 3.40
C LEU A 75 1.97 -4.08 4.49
N TRP A 76 2.12 -2.81 4.12
CA TRP A 76 2.17 -1.69 5.05
C TRP A 76 0.79 -1.09 5.37
N PHE A 77 -0.31 -1.75 5.03
CA PHE A 77 -1.64 -1.28 5.39
C PHE A 77 -1.95 -1.53 6.87
N ASP A 78 -2.21 -0.46 7.61
CA ASP A 78 -2.83 -0.52 8.94
C ASP A 78 -4.34 -0.53 8.76
N ALA A 79 -4.97 -1.70 8.89
CA ALA A 79 -6.40 -1.86 8.74
C ALA A 79 -7.20 -1.22 9.90
N THR A 80 -6.60 -1.10 11.09
CA THR A 80 -7.26 -0.51 12.27
C THR A 80 -7.41 0.99 12.11
N ASN A 81 -6.33 1.68 11.74
CA ASN A 81 -6.34 3.14 11.57
C ASN A 81 -6.53 3.57 10.10
N ARG A 82 -6.65 2.61 9.18
CA ARG A 82 -6.82 2.82 7.73
C ARG A 82 -5.75 3.76 7.12
N ARG A 83 -4.47 3.47 7.38
CA ARG A 83 -3.32 4.27 6.92
C ARG A 83 -2.11 3.41 6.57
N CYS A 84 -1.08 4.03 6.00
CA CYS A 84 0.21 3.35 5.81
C CYS A 84 1.01 3.36 7.12
N ARG A 85 1.57 2.21 7.52
CA ARG A 85 2.44 2.06 8.70
C ARG A 85 3.79 2.78 8.56
N HIS A 86 4.30 2.89 7.33
CA HIS A 86 5.63 3.43 7.04
C HIS A 86 5.57 4.53 5.97
N TYR A 87 4.83 5.60 6.28
CA TYR A 87 4.54 6.69 5.33
C TYR A 87 5.80 7.32 4.71
N GLU A 88 6.85 7.47 5.52
CA GLU A 88 8.15 8.05 5.14
C GLU A 88 8.96 7.17 4.20
N TRP A 89 8.67 5.86 4.16
CA TRP A 89 9.41 4.87 3.38
C TRP A 89 8.63 4.40 2.14
N ARG A 90 7.48 5.02 1.87
CA ARG A 90 6.61 4.67 0.74
C ARG A 90 7.37 4.62 -0.59
N PRO A 91 7.20 3.56 -1.39
CA PRO A 91 7.74 3.50 -2.75
C PRO A 91 7.32 4.71 -3.58
N GLN A 92 8.10 5.03 -4.61
CA GLN A 92 7.86 6.21 -5.45
C GLN A 92 6.43 6.23 -6.04
N VAL A 93 5.93 5.09 -6.53
CA VAL A 93 4.55 4.97 -7.05
C VAL A 93 3.46 5.35 -6.02
N CYS A 94 3.71 5.12 -4.73
CA CYS A 94 2.78 5.52 -3.67
C CYS A 94 2.83 7.03 -3.38
N ARG A 95 3.93 7.71 -3.75
CA ARG A 95 4.10 9.17 -3.62
C ARG A 95 3.55 9.90 -4.83
N ASP A 96 3.74 9.32 -6.01
CA ASP A 96 3.20 9.82 -7.28
C ASP A 96 1.68 9.66 -7.36
N TYR A 97 1.09 8.83 -6.48
CA TYR A 97 -0.35 8.70 -6.38
C TYR A 97 -0.99 9.99 -5.86
N GLU A 98 -1.55 10.75 -6.80
CA GLU A 98 -2.21 12.02 -6.54
C GLU A 98 -3.45 11.85 -5.64
N LEU A 99 -3.39 12.44 -4.44
CA LEU A 99 -4.53 12.50 -3.53
C LEU A 99 -5.62 13.40 -4.14
N ALA A 100 -6.87 12.93 -4.08
CA ALA A 100 -8.00 13.53 -4.79
C ALA A 100 -7.84 13.66 -6.32
N GLY A 101 -6.78 13.08 -6.90
CA GLY A 101 -6.67 12.90 -8.34
C GLY A 101 -7.68 11.89 -8.87
N ARG A 102 -7.72 11.74 -10.21
CA ARG A 102 -8.69 10.89 -10.89
C ARG A 102 -8.74 9.45 -10.36
N ALA A 103 -7.58 8.81 -10.16
CA ALA A 103 -7.50 7.44 -9.66
C ALA A 103 -8.02 7.31 -8.22
N CYS A 104 -7.78 8.32 -7.38
CA CYS A 104 -8.28 8.37 -6.01
C CYS A 104 -9.81 8.47 -5.99
N LEU A 105 -10.38 9.36 -6.79
CA LEU A 105 -11.82 9.58 -6.86
C LEU A 105 -12.56 8.34 -7.39
N LEU A 106 -12.06 7.73 -8.47
CA LEU A 106 -12.64 6.49 -9.01
C LEU A 106 -12.67 5.38 -7.95
N ARG A 107 -11.56 5.18 -7.22
CA ARG A 107 -11.49 4.16 -6.17
C ARG A 107 -12.46 4.42 -5.02
N ARG A 108 -12.68 5.69 -4.67
CA ARG A 108 -13.67 6.09 -3.66
C ARG A 108 -15.10 5.81 -4.12
N ASP A 109 -15.40 6.04 -5.39
CA ASP A 109 -16.71 5.74 -5.97
C ASP A 109 -16.98 4.24 -6.05
N GLU A 110 -16.00 3.44 -6.47
CA GLU A 110 -16.08 1.97 -6.42
C GLU A 110 -16.39 1.47 -5.00
N TYR A 111 -15.68 1.99 -3.99
CA TYR A 111 -15.93 1.64 -2.60
C TYR A 111 -17.35 2.02 -2.16
N ARG A 112 -17.83 3.22 -2.52
CA ARG A 112 -19.21 3.66 -2.24
C ARG A 112 -20.26 2.74 -2.86
N GLN A 113 -20.01 2.25 -4.07
CA GLN A 113 -20.92 1.31 -4.74
C GLN A 113 -20.91 -0.05 -4.02
N GLN A 114 -19.72 -0.55 -3.64
CA GLN A 114 -19.57 -1.81 -2.91
C GLN A 114 -20.30 -1.83 -1.57
N ILE A 115 -20.27 -0.72 -0.82
CA ILE A 115 -21.02 -0.61 0.45
C ILE A 115 -22.52 -0.46 0.23
N ALA A 116 -22.96 0.16 -0.87
CA ALA A 116 -24.38 0.35 -1.17
C ALA A 116 -25.05 -0.93 -1.71
N SER A 117 -24.26 -1.84 -2.27
CA SER A 117 -24.71 -3.15 -2.76
C SER A 117 -24.70 -4.27 -1.70
N GLN A 118 -24.27 -3.97 -0.47
CA GLN A 118 -24.24 -4.90 0.67
C GLN A 118 -25.38 -4.61 1.65
#